data_AF-A0A157ZV18-F1
#
_entry.id   AF-A0A157ZV18-F1
#
_cell.length_a   1.000
_cell.length_b   1.000
_cell.length_c   1.000
_cell.angle_alpha   90.00
_cell.angle_beta   90.00
_cell.angle_gamma   90.00
#
_symmetry.space_group_name_H-M   'P 1'
#
loop_
_entity.id
_entity.type
_entity.pdbx_description
1 polymer ?
#
loop_
_entity_poly.entity_id
_entity_poly.type
_entity_poly.pdbx_seq_one_letter_code
_entity_poly.pdbx_strand_id
1 'polypeptide(L)'
;MVTRVTSEPVATERTFVAGDEVHRDLDVDTEALPSIALEIFDGNVPAVTDTSERLCTVEGRVYAFGAPEFKTLDEVVKLLEICVDKYTAPEFPNDSVTAVVSLRSIGRVVPFARVDARVDSSHAYATLHFEDGSQQSVRRVPLLASEDVMMLIHRILLHARSELANPCAAES
;
A
#
# COMPACT_ATOMS: atom_id res chain seq x y z
N MET A 1 -15.31 45.16 50.30
CA MET A 1 -16.33 45.10 51.38
C MET A 1 -16.91 43.69 51.35
N VAL A 2 -16.63 42.93 52.43
CA VAL A 2 -17.33 41.78 53.08
C VAL A 2 -18.40 41.05 52.21
N THR A 3 -18.45 39.72 52.03
CA THR A 3 -18.44 38.65 53.05
C THR A 3 -18.12 37.26 52.45
N ARG A 4 -17.50 36.38 53.25
CA ARG A 4 -17.43 34.91 53.07
C ARG A 4 -18.78 34.26 53.37
N VAL A 5 -19.11 33.14 52.71
CA VAL A 5 -19.90 32.04 53.31
C VAL A 5 -19.32 30.70 52.83
N THR A 6 -18.92 29.88 53.79
CA THR A 6 -18.50 28.48 53.69
C THR A 6 -19.70 27.55 53.81
N SER A 7 -19.72 26.43 53.09
CA SER A 7 -20.50 25.22 53.41
C SER A 7 -19.87 23.99 52.77
N GLU A 8 -19.30 23.12 53.61
CA GLU A 8 -19.05 21.68 53.37
C GLU A 8 -20.31 20.88 53.79
N PRO A 9 -20.32 19.53 53.87
CA PRO A 9 -19.80 18.44 53.02
C PRO A 9 -20.91 17.41 52.67
N VAL A 10 -20.67 16.43 51.79
CA VAL A 10 -21.26 15.06 51.93
C VAL A 10 -20.27 14.04 51.35
N ALA A 11 -19.71 13.22 52.23
CA ALA A 11 -19.06 11.97 51.88
C ALA A 11 -20.13 10.95 51.47
N THR A 12 -19.95 10.28 50.34
CA THR A 12 -20.70 9.06 50.03
C THR A 12 -19.68 7.95 49.80
N GLU A 13 -19.56 7.10 50.82
CA GLU A 13 -18.96 5.77 50.71
C GLU A 13 -19.60 5.03 49.53
N ARG A 14 -18.77 4.63 48.57
CA ARG A 14 -19.12 3.56 47.63
C ARG A 14 -18.17 2.41 47.88
N THR A 15 -18.75 1.36 48.45
CA THR A 15 -18.21 0.02 48.58
C THR A 15 -17.82 -0.49 47.19
N PHE A 16 -16.53 -0.70 46.95
CA PHE A 16 -16.06 -1.41 45.77
C PHE A 16 -15.98 -2.89 46.11
N VAL A 17 -16.90 -3.67 45.52
CA VAL A 17 -16.86 -5.12 45.53
C VAL A 17 -15.69 -5.54 44.65
N ALA A 18 -14.72 -6.25 45.24
CA ALA A 18 -13.65 -6.91 44.50
C ALA A 18 -14.26 -8.02 43.63
N GLY A 19 -14.58 -7.69 42.38
CA GLY A 19 -14.85 -8.65 41.33
C GLY A 19 -13.53 -9.11 40.74
N ASP A 20 -13.16 -10.35 41.09
CA ASP A 20 -12.04 -11.09 40.52
C ASP A 20 -12.36 -11.41 39.05
N GLU A 21 -12.15 -10.45 38.16
CA GLU A 21 -12.22 -10.67 36.72
C GLU A 21 -10.90 -11.28 36.28
N VAL A 22 -10.85 -12.62 36.28
CA VAL A 22 -9.82 -13.38 35.59
C VAL A 22 -9.98 -13.13 34.09
N HIS A 23 -9.42 -12.02 33.60
CA HIS A 23 -9.14 -11.81 32.19
C HIS A 23 -8.15 -12.91 31.78
N ARG A 24 -8.67 -13.98 31.21
CA ARG A 24 -7.85 -14.92 30.47
C ARG A 24 -7.37 -14.17 29.25
N ASP A 25 -6.09 -13.80 29.28
CA ASP A 25 -5.32 -13.42 28.12
C ASP A 25 -5.44 -14.56 27.11
N LEU A 26 -6.45 -14.46 26.24
CA LEU A 26 -6.46 -15.19 25.00
C LEU A 26 -5.37 -14.53 24.17
N ASP A 27 -4.16 -15.07 24.30
CA ASP A 27 -3.19 -15.11 23.22
C ASP A 27 -3.85 -15.89 22.07
N VAL A 28 -4.88 -15.31 21.45
CA VAL A 28 -5.18 -15.58 20.07
C VAL A 28 -3.93 -15.10 19.37
N ASP A 29 -3.05 -16.07 19.11
CA ASP A 29 -2.05 -16.01 18.06
C ASP A 29 -2.78 -15.46 16.85
N THR A 30 -2.75 -14.13 16.72
CA THR A 30 -3.31 -13.41 15.59
C THR A 30 -2.29 -13.68 14.52
N GLU A 31 -2.40 -14.87 13.91
CA GLU A 31 -1.54 -15.27 12.81
C GLU A 31 -1.56 -14.11 11.83
N ALA A 32 -0.41 -13.45 11.68
CA ALA A 32 -0.36 -12.24 10.89
C ALA A 32 -0.66 -12.62 9.45
N LEU A 33 -1.90 -12.39 9.05
CA LEU A 33 -2.36 -12.73 7.70
C LEU A 33 -1.47 -12.01 6.69
N PRO A 34 -1.20 -12.65 5.55
CA PRO A 34 -0.35 -12.05 4.55
C PRO A 34 -0.90 -10.68 4.10
N SER A 35 -0.01 -9.74 3.80
CA SER A 35 -0.33 -8.40 3.28
C SER A 35 0.53 -8.09 2.05
N ILE A 36 0.02 -7.19 1.22
CA ILE A 36 0.77 -6.60 0.11
C ILE A 36 1.29 -5.26 0.60
N ALA A 37 2.58 -5.02 0.40
CA ALA A 37 3.23 -3.73 0.60
C ALA A 37 3.73 -3.20 -0.74
N LEU A 38 3.36 -1.96 -1.05
CA LEU A 38 3.81 -1.20 -2.19
C LEU A 38 4.62 -0.01 -1.67
N GLU A 39 5.89 0.04 -2.01
CA GLU A 39 6.77 1.16 -1.70
C GLU A 39 7.11 1.91 -2.97
N ILE A 40 6.90 3.22 -2.97
CA ILE A 40 7.14 4.07 -4.13
C ILE A 40 8.28 5.03 -3.82
N PHE A 41 9.25 5.07 -4.72
CA PHE A 41 10.48 5.85 -4.62
C PHE A 41 10.60 6.79 -5.81
N ASP A 42 11.11 7.97 -5.53
CA ASP A 42 11.50 8.92 -6.55
C ASP A 42 12.75 8.46 -7.29
N GLY A 43 12.76 8.59 -8.61
CA GLY A 43 13.88 8.19 -9.46
C GLY A 43 13.89 6.73 -9.89
N ASN A 44 14.97 6.34 -10.58
CA ASN A 44 15.26 4.95 -10.94
C ASN A 44 16.17 4.34 -9.86
N VAL A 45 15.66 3.33 -9.17
CA VAL A 45 16.32 2.73 -8.00
C VAL A 45 16.81 1.31 -8.37
N PRO A 46 18.02 1.15 -8.94
CA PRO A 46 18.49 -0.13 -9.48
C PRO A 46 18.59 -1.24 -8.43
N ALA A 47 18.80 -0.88 -7.18
CA ALA A 47 18.61 -1.69 -5.99
C ALA A 47 18.12 -0.70 -4.92
N VAL A 48 17.24 -1.12 -4.00
CA VAL A 48 16.78 -0.26 -2.90
C VAL A 48 18.00 0.15 -2.06
N THR A 49 18.63 1.27 -2.43
CA THR A 49 19.74 1.89 -1.72
C THR A 49 19.20 3.05 -0.91
N ASP A 50 19.81 3.31 0.25
CA ASP A 50 19.41 4.35 1.21
C ASP A 50 19.41 5.80 0.68
N THR A 51 19.74 6.01 -0.60
CA THR A 51 19.85 7.32 -1.23
C THR A 51 18.57 7.79 -1.93
N SER A 52 17.61 6.90 -2.19
CA SER A 52 16.41 7.25 -2.95
C SER A 52 15.31 7.74 -2.01
N GLU A 53 14.70 8.88 -2.31
CA GLU A 53 13.61 9.42 -1.50
C GLU A 53 12.36 8.56 -1.66
N ARG A 54 11.88 7.98 -0.55
CA ARG A 54 10.64 7.21 -0.54
C ARG A 54 9.45 8.18 -0.50
N LEU A 55 8.65 8.17 -1.55
CA LEU A 55 7.48 9.05 -1.71
C LEU A 55 6.30 8.59 -0.86
N CYS A 56 5.96 7.31 -0.93
CA CYS A 56 4.90 6.74 -0.10
C CYS A 56 5.02 5.23 0.07
N THR A 57 4.34 4.72 1.09
CA THR A 57 4.16 3.29 1.32
C THR A 57 2.68 3.01 1.49
N VAL A 58 2.19 2.02 0.76
CA VAL A 58 0.83 1.50 0.88
C VAL A 58 0.94 0.06 1.36
N GLU A 59 0.28 -0.27 2.45
CA GLU A 59 0.18 -1.64 2.92
C GLU A 59 -1.30 -2.00 3.10
N GLY A 60 -1.68 -3.17 2.62
CA GLY A 60 -3.06 -3.62 2.77
C GLY A 60 -3.25 -5.09 2.46
N ARG A 61 -4.50 -5.52 2.62
CA ARG A 61 -4.94 -6.89 2.39
C ARG A 61 -6.14 -6.85 1.46
N VAL A 62 -6.14 -7.71 0.44
CA VAL A 62 -7.33 -7.94 -0.38
C VAL A 62 -7.96 -9.25 0.07
N TYR A 63 -9.07 -9.19 0.79
CA TYR A 63 -9.76 -10.38 1.27
C TYR A 63 -10.46 -11.09 0.10
N ALA A 64 -9.90 -12.20 -0.37
CA ALA A 64 -10.62 -13.13 -1.22
C ALA A 64 -11.01 -14.35 -0.36
N PHE A 65 -12.28 -14.45 0.04
CA PHE A 65 -12.78 -15.61 0.79
C PHE A 65 -12.56 -16.89 -0.02
N GLY A 66 -11.70 -17.79 0.48
CA GLY A 66 -11.47 -19.12 -0.10
C GLY A 66 -10.55 -19.16 -1.33
N ALA A 67 -9.87 -18.07 -1.68
CA ALA A 67 -8.87 -18.06 -2.75
C ALA A 67 -7.46 -18.34 -2.20
N PRO A 68 -6.56 -18.94 -3.02
CA PRO A 68 -5.16 -19.11 -2.64
C PRO A 68 -4.46 -17.76 -2.38
N GLU A 69 -3.32 -17.82 -1.69
CA GLU A 69 -2.46 -16.69 -1.32
C GLU A 69 -2.22 -15.70 -2.47
N PHE A 70 -1.93 -14.45 -2.10
CA PHE A 70 -1.61 -13.36 -3.01
C PHE A 70 -0.50 -13.76 -3.98
N LYS A 71 -0.85 -13.98 -5.25
CA LYS A 71 0.08 -14.47 -6.28
C LYS A 71 0.00 -13.67 -7.57
N THR A 72 -0.87 -12.66 -7.63
CA THR A 72 -1.20 -12.04 -8.91
C THR A 72 -1.14 -10.53 -8.87
N LEU A 73 -0.78 -9.96 -10.02
CA LEU A 73 -0.85 -8.53 -10.28
C LEU A 73 -2.28 -7.97 -10.11
N ASP A 74 -3.30 -8.83 -10.24
CA ASP A 74 -4.71 -8.47 -10.03
C ASP A 74 -5.00 -8.01 -8.59
N GLU A 75 -4.37 -8.64 -7.61
CA GLU A 75 -4.56 -8.28 -6.20
C GLU A 75 -3.87 -6.96 -5.85
N VAL A 76 -2.71 -6.70 -6.46
CA VAL A 76 -2.01 -5.42 -6.35
C VAL A 76 -2.85 -4.29 -6.96
N VAL A 77 -3.44 -4.54 -8.14
CA VAL A 77 -4.34 -3.58 -8.80
C VAL A 77 -5.56 -3.29 -7.93
N LYS A 78 -6.20 -4.32 -7.35
CA LYS A 78 -7.34 -4.14 -6.43
C LYS A 78 -6.97 -3.37 -5.17
N LEU A 79 -5.81 -3.64 -4.58
CA LEU A 79 -5.33 -2.88 -3.43
C LEU A 79 -5.17 -1.41 -3.81
N LEU A 80 -4.52 -1.13 -4.94
CA LEU A 80 -4.34 0.22 -5.44
C LEU A 80 -5.66 0.92 -5.75
N GLU A 81 -6.64 0.24 -6.35
CA GLU A 81 -7.99 0.75 -6.60
C GLU A 81 -8.65 1.24 -5.30
N ILE A 82 -8.55 0.46 -4.22
CA ILE A 82 -9.05 0.86 -2.90
C ILE A 82 -8.27 2.05 -2.33
N CYS A 83 -6.95 2.11 -2.60
CA CYS A 83 -6.08 3.13 -2.03
C CYS A 83 -6.16 4.48 -2.75
N VAL A 84 -6.28 4.51 -4.08
CA VAL A 84 -6.41 5.76 -4.84
C VAL A 84 -7.67 6.54 -4.46
N ASP A 85 -8.74 5.84 -4.07
CA ASP A 85 -9.98 6.47 -3.62
C ASP A 85 -9.89 7.06 -2.20
N LYS A 86 -8.95 6.55 -1.37
CA LYS A 86 -8.88 6.84 0.07
C LYS A 86 -7.70 7.70 0.49
N TYR A 87 -6.63 7.67 -0.29
CA TYR A 87 -5.36 8.30 0.06
C TYR A 87 -4.93 9.21 -1.07
N THR A 88 -4.50 10.43 -0.71
CA THR A 88 -3.80 11.32 -1.63
C THR A 88 -2.31 11.01 -1.56
N ALA A 89 -1.68 10.79 -2.71
CA ALA A 89 -0.23 10.63 -2.78
C ALA A 89 0.45 11.96 -3.16
N PRO A 90 1.77 12.09 -2.93
CA PRO A 90 2.52 13.21 -3.46
C PRO A 90 2.40 13.31 -4.99
N GLU A 91 2.45 14.54 -5.48
CA GLU A 91 2.67 14.79 -6.90
C GLU A 91 4.02 14.22 -7.33
N PHE A 92 4.11 13.87 -8.61
CA PHE A 92 5.27 13.26 -9.23
C PHE A 92 6.41 14.29 -9.37
N PRO A 93 7.50 14.22 -8.56
CA PRO A 93 8.46 15.31 -8.48
C PRO A 93 9.48 15.31 -9.63
N ASN A 94 9.78 14.15 -10.21
CA ASN A 94 10.76 13.96 -11.28
C ASN A 94 10.21 13.05 -12.37
N ASP A 95 10.80 13.06 -13.55
CA ASP A 95 10.39 12.26 -14.73
C ASP A 95 10.50 10.73 -14.57
N SER A 96 10.84 10.20 -13.40
CA SER A 96 10.98 8.75 -13.16
C SER A 96 10.62 8.36 -11.74
N VAL A 97 10.04 7.17 -11.60
CA VAL A 97 9.65 6.57 -10.32
C VAL A 97 9.92 5.08 -10.34
N THR A 98 10.25 4.54 -9.17
CA THR A 98 10.37 3.10 -8.94
C THR A 98 9.33 2.68 -7.92
N ALA A 99 8.50 1.70 -8.24
CA ALA A 99 7.59 1.09 -7.27
C ALA A 99 7.97 -0.37 -7.01
N VAL A 100 8.04 -0.77 -5.75
CA VAL A 100 8.37 -2.14 -5.34
C VAL A 100 7.17 -2.75 -4.65
N VAL A 101 6.69 -3.86 -5.20
CA VAL A 101 5.62 -4.68 -4.64
C VAL A 101 6.25 -5.84 -3.89
N SER A 102 5.89 -5.98 -2.61
CA SER A 102 6.31 -7.08 -1.77
C SER A 102 5.12 -7.76 -1.11
N LEU A 103 5.22 -9.07 -0.96
CA LEU A 103 4.31 -9.88 -0.16
C LEU A 103 4.92 -10.06 1.23
N ARG A 104 4.17 -9.67 2.26
CA ARG A 104 4.58 -9.81 3.66
C ARG A 104 3.79 -10.93 4.29
N SER A 105 4.48 -11.85 4.94
CA SER A 105 3.91 -12.88 5.81
C SER A 105 4.70 -12.93 7.12
N ILE A 106 4.28 -13.75 8.08
CA ILE A 106 4.97 -13.89 9.37
C ILE A 106 6.47 -14.14 9.14
N GLY A 107 7.30 -13.18 9.54
CA GLY A 107 8.76 -13.24 9.48
C GLY A 107 9.37 -13.21 8.07
N ARG A 108 8.59 -12.97 7.01
CA ARG A 108 9.10 -12.99 5.63
C ARG A 108 8.54 -11.85 4.80
N VAL A 109 9.43 -11.20 4.05
CA VAL A 109 9.09 -10.25 2.98
C VAL A 109 9.62 -10.84 1.68
N VAL A 110 8.74 -11.06 0.71
CA VAL A 110 9.09 -11.61 -0.60
C VAL A 110 8.83 -10.53 -1.65
N PRO A 111 9.86 -10.06 -2.38
CA PRO A 111 9.64 -9.16 -3.50
C PRO A 111 8.82 -9.89 -4.57
N PHE A 112 7.75 -9.27 -5.04
CA PHE A 112 6.86 -9.84 -6.05
C PHE A 112 7.14 -9.25 -7.43
N ALA A 113 7.14 -7.91 -7.49
CA ALA A 113 7.39 -7.17 -8.71
C ALA A 113 8.04 -5.83 -8.41
N ARG A 114 8.81 -5.33 -9.35
CA ARG A 114 9.32 -3.96 -9.38
C ARG A 114 8.83 -3.28 -10.65
N VAL A 115 8.37 -2.06 -10.53
CA VAL A 115 7.90 -1.22 -11.64
C VAL A 115 8.87 -0.05 -11.76
N ASP A 116 9.61 0.00 -12.86
CA ASP A 116 10.40 1.15 -13.21
C ASP A 116 9.64 1.97 -14.23
N ALA A 117 9.14 3.14 -13.84
CA ALA A 117 8.37 4.00 -14.70
C ALA A 117 9.12 5.31 -15.01
N ARG A 118 8.95 5.77 -16.24
CA ARG A 118 9.46 7.04 -16.75
C ARG A 118 8.35 7.78 -17.45
N VAL A 119 8.24 9.07 -17.16
CA VAL A 119 7.29 9.99 -17.81
C VAL A 119 8.04 10.81 -18.85
N ASP A 120 7.41 10.98 -20.00
CA ASP A 120 7.80 11.95 -21.01
C ASP A 120 6.56 12.71 -21.47
N SER A 121 6.58 14.01 -21.26
CA SER A 121 5.57 14.97 -21.69
C SER A 121 4.15 14.69 -21.15
N SER A 122 3.44 13.75 -21.75
CA SER A 122 2.04 13.38 -21.45
C SER A 122 1.83 11.87 -21.36
N HIS A 123 2.91 11.09 -21.40
CA HIS A 123 2.83 9.63 -21.39
C HIS A 123 3.84 9.06 -20.40
N ALA A 124 3.46 7.95 -19.78
CA ALA A 124 4.35 7.12 -18.99
C ALA A 124 4.70 5.83 -19.75
N TYR A 125 5.91 5.37 -19.49
CA TYR A 125 6.47 4.12 -19.96
C TYR A 125 6.94 3.37 -18.73
N ALA A 126 6.73 2.07 -18.69
CA ALA A 126 7.19 1.30 -17.56
C ALA A 126 7.76 -0.05 -17.98
N THR A 127 8.67 -0.56 -17.15
CA THR A 127 9.11 -1.95 -17.20
C THR A 127 8.80 -2.59 -15.85
N LEU A 128 8.06 -3.69 -15.89
CA LEU A 128 7.81 -4.54 -14.75
C LEU A 128 8.86 -5.64 -14.73
N HIS A 129 9.51 -5.83 -13.59
CA HIS A 129 10.46 -6.89 -13.31
C HIS A 129 9.85 -7.81 -12.27
N PHE A 130 9.69 -9.09 -12.61
CA PHE A 130 9.13 -10.10 -11.71
C PHE A 130 10.24 -10.92 -11.03
N GLU A 131 9.89 -11.58 -9.92
CA GLU A 131 10.83 -12.40 -9.14
C GLU A 131 11.40 -13.59 -9.93
N ASP A 132 10.64 -14.13 -10.88
CA ASP A 132 11.08 -15.20 -11.79
C ASP A 132 12.09 -14.72 -12.86
N GLY A 133 12.46 -13.44 -12.84
CA GLY A 133 13.37 -12.81 -13.80
C GLY A 133 12.70 -12.39 -15.11
N SER A 134 11.40 -12.68 -15.29
CA SER A 134 10.66 -12.21 -16.45
C SER A 134 10.46 -10.69 -16.39
N GLN A 135 10.28 -10.09 -17.56
CA GLN A 135 10.06 -8.66 -17.71
C GLN A 135 8.89 -8.38 -18.63
N GLN A 136 8.12 -7.35 -18.32
CA GLN A 136 7.03 -6.86 -19.16
C GLN A 136 7.19 -5.35 -19.35
N SER A 137 7.25 -4.90 -20.60
CA SER A 137 7.26 -3.46 -20.92
C SER A 137 5.84 -2.98 -21.19
N VAL A 138 5.42 -1.95 -20.46
CA VAL A 138 4.17 -1.22 -20.70
C VAL A 138 4.52 0.05 -21.46
N ARG A 139 3.94 0.22 -22.65
CA ARG A 139 4.21 1.38 -23.51
C ARG A 139 3.06 2.37 -23.47
N ARG A 140 3.41 3.66 -23.33
CA ARG A 140 2.53 4.80 -23.60
C ARG A 140 1.21 4.80 -22.81
N VAL A 141 1.31 4.79 -21.49
CA VAL A 141 0.17 5.05 -20.61
C VAL A 141 -0.09 6.57 -20.59
N PRO A 142 -1.28 7.07 -20.95
CA PRO A 142 -1.55 8.51 -20.90
C PRO A 142 -1.51 9.01 -19.46
N LEU A 143 -0.83 10.13 -19.24
CA LEU A 143 -0.79 10.85 -17.97
C LEU A 143 -1.91 11.90 -17.95
N LEU A 144 -2.74 11.90 -16.91
CA LEU A 144 -3.73 12.96 -16.74
C LEU A 144 -3.13 14.16 -16.01
N ALA A 145 -3.69 15.33 -16.26
CA ALA A 145 -3.39 16.50 -15.43
C ALA A 145 -3.79 16.19 -13.98
N SER A 146 -2.96 16.61 -13.01
CA SER A 146 -3.13 16.36 -11.56
C SER A 146 -3.08 14.89 -11.12
N GLU A 147 -2.49 14.01 -11.92
CA GLU A 147 -2.27 12.63 -11.51
C GLU A 147 -1.13 12.55 -10.48
N ASP A 148 -1.44 11.97 -9.32
CA ASP A 148 -0.45 11.64 -8.31
C ASP A 148 0.26 10.32 -8.64
N VAL A 149 1.33 10.07 -7.91
CA VAL A 149 2.17 8.89 -8.16
C VAL A 149 1.41 7.56 -7.98
N MET A 150 0.42 7.50 -7.10
CA MET A 150 -0.34 6.28 -6.84
C MET A 150 -1.29 5.97 -8.00
N MET A 151 -1.97 6.99 -8.53
CA MET A 151 -2.81 6.88 -9.72
C MET A 151 -2.00 6.44 -10.96
N LEU A 152 -0.79 6.97 -11.12
CA LEU A 152 0.12 6.59 -12.20
C LEU A 152 0.50 5.11 -12.12
N ILE A 153 0.97 4.65 -10.96
CA ILE A 153 1.33 3.23 -10.76
C ILE A 153 0.12 2.33 -10.95
N HIS A 154 -1.05 2.70 -10.42
CA HIS A 154 -2.29 1.96 -10.60
C HIS A 154 -2.61 1.80 -12.10
N ARG A 155 -2.54 2.88 -12.88
CA ARG A 155 -2.84 2.81 -14.31
C ARG A 155 -1.82 1.98 -15.08
N ILE A 156 -0.53 2.08 -14.77
CA ILE A 156 0.52 1.25 -15.37
C ILE A 156 0.21 -0.24 -15.14
N LEU A 157 -0.10 -0.64 -13.89
CA LEU A 157 -0.42 -2.02 -13.57
C LEU A 157 -1.71 -2.49 -14.25
N LEU A 158 -2.71 -1.62 -14.35
CA LEU A 158 -3.96 -1.92 -15.06
C LEU A 158 -3.71 -2.19 -16.56
N HIS A 159 -2.83 -1.42 -17.20
CA HIS A 159 -2.39 -1.65 -18.57
C HIS A 159 -1.62 -2.96 -18.70
N ALA A 160 -0.64 -3.20 -17.83
CA ALA A 160 0.14 -4.45 -17.83
C ALA A 160 -0.76 -5.69 -17.72
N ARG A 161 -1.76 -5.66 -16.84
CA ARG A 161 -2.75 -6.73 -16.67
C ARG A 161 -3.53 -6.99 -17.96
N SER A 162 -3.93 -5.92 -18.65
CA SER A 162 -4.74 -6.01 -19.86
C SER A 162 -3.96 -6.58 -21.05
N GLU A 163 -2.66 -6.30 -21.14
CA GLU A 163 -1.77 -6.88 -22.14
C GLU A 163 -1.53 -8.38 -21.90
N LEU A 164 -1.39 -8.82 -20.64
CA LEU A 164 -1.30 -10.25 -20.29
C LEU A 164 -2.55 -11.04 -20.70
N ALA A 165 -3.72 -10.40 -20.66
CA ALA A 165 -4.97 -11.02 -21.07
C ALA A 165 -5.14 -11.11 -22.61
N ASN A 166 -4.40 -10.30 -23.38
CA ASN A 166 -4.53 -10.20 -24.84
C ASN A 166 -3.16 -10.22 -25.56
N PRO A 167 -2.45 -11.36 -25.56
CA PRO A 167 -1.11 -11.45 -26.15
C PRO A 167 -1.08 -11.23 -27.68
N CYS A 168 -2.23 -11.26 -28.35
CA CYS A 168 -2.34 -11.17 -29.81
C CYS A 168 -2.23 -9.74 -30.37
N ALA A 169 -2.25 -8.70 -29.53
CA ALA A 169 -2.28 -7.29 -29.98
C ALA A 169 -0.92 -6.56 -29.96
N ALA A 170 0.15 -7.20 -29.47
CA ALA A 170 1.44 -6.54 -29.23
C ALA A 170 2.41 -6.56 -30.44
N GLU A 171 2.03 -7.16 -31.56
CA GLU A 171 2.81 -7.21 -32.80
C GLU A 171 2.11 -6.42 -33.91
N SER A 172 2.17 -5.09 -33.87
CA SER A 172 1.77 -4.22 -35.00
C SER A 172 2.56 -2.92 -35.00
#